data_AF-A0A925V2Q0-F1
#
_entry.id   AF-A0A925V2Q0-F1
#
_cell.length_a   1.000
_cell.length_b   1.000
_cell.length_c   1.000
_cell.angle_alpha   90.00
_cell.angle_beta   90.00
_cell.angle_gamma   90.00
#
_symmetry.space_group_name_H-M   'P 1'
#
loop_
_entity.id
_entity.type
_entity.pdbx_description
1 polymer ?
#
loop_
_entity_poly.entity_id
_entity_poly.type
_entity_poly.pdbx_seq_one_letter_code
_entity_poly.pdbx_strand_id
1 'polypeptide(L)'
;MSNEDFFKERVWTNVLGTTCIKCHSDDGQAKDSKFILRDAKWGPDYLENNLVVFESLAKLEYEGTPWILLKPTQDKGVVHGGLQQLDKGSQEYKDFEEMIDRLANPVSCDDDDGDADQFFDGVQLLDEVATLRKATLSIVGRVPTLEEEQRVRDGGFAALDTVLDEMMTEDAFYDRLKEIYNDHLLTDRYYPDTMAIDLLGAQGDEANPVYPSAYWFEDLPDGEREVAARFSNQAVAREALELVAYVVRNNKPFTEILT
;
A
#
# COMPACT_ATOMS: atom_id res chain seq x y z
N MET A 1 12.80 7.95 18.86
CA MET A 1 13.09 6.54 18.54
C MET A 1 11.77 5.79 18.51
N SER A 2 11.44 5.11 17.40
CA SER A 2 10.17 4.38 17.25
C SER A 2 10.08 3.18 18.20
N ASN A 3 8.88 2.61 18.37
CA ASN A 3 8.69 1.39 19.16
C ASN A 3 9.43 0.19 18.54
N GLU A 4 9.47 0.11 17.21
CA GLU A 4 10.18 -0.93 16.46
C GLU A 4 11.70 -0.83 16.68
N ASP A 5 12.26 0.38 16.61
CA ASP A 5 13.69 0.61 16.85
C ASP A 5 14.08 0.24 18.28
N PHE A 6 13.28 0.66 19.27
CA PHE A 6 13.56 0.32 20.67
C PHE A 6 13.46 -1.17 20.92
N PHE A 7 12.41 -1.82 20.39
CA PHE A 7 12.27 -3.27 20.51
C PHE A 7 13.48 -3.98 19.91
N LYS A 8 13.91 -3.60 18.71
CA LYS A 8 15.06 -4.19 18.03
C LYS A 8 16.36 -4.01 18.82
N GLU A 9 16.66 -2.79 19.25
CA GLU A 9 17.94 -2.42 19.85
C GLU A 9 18.07 -2.83 21.32
N ARG A 10 16.98 -2.72 22.09
CA ARG A 10 17.01 -2.86 23.55
C ARG A 10 16.47 -4.22 24.00
N VAL A 11 15.38 -4.69 23.41
CA VAL A 11 14.69 -5.91 23.85
C VAL A 11 15.19 -7.14 23.09
N TRP A 12 15.17 -7.08 21.76
CA TRP A 12 15.54 -8.19 20.89
C TRP A 12 17.03 -8.52 20.98
N THR A 13 17.89 -7.53 20.70
CA THR A 13 19.34 -7.73 20.61
C THR A 13 19.95 -8.20 21.93
N ASN A 14 19.40 -7.79 23.07
CA ASN A 14 20.00 -8.08 24.37
C ASN A 14 19.41 -9.32 25.05
N VAL A 15 18.12 -9.62 24.87
CA VAL A 15 17.42 -10.65 25.65
C VAL A 15 16.74 -11.70 24.78
N LEU A 16 15.81 -11.28 23.92
CA LEU A 16 14.95 -12.23 23.23
C LEU A 16 15.74 -13.04 22.19
N GLY A 17 16.56 -12.35 21.38
CA GLY A 17 17.38 -12.96 20.34
C GLY A 17 18.63 -13.70 20.84
N THR A 18 18.98 -13.57 22.13
CA THR A 18 20.20 -14.16 22.71
C THR A 18 19.90 -15.28 23.71
N THR A 19 18.85 -15.14 24.50
CA THR A 19 18.52 -16.02 25.63
C THR A 19 17.21 -16.73 25.39
N CYS A 20 16.12 -15.99 25.15
CA CYS A 20 14.78 -16.59 25.06
C CYS A 20 14.60 -17.47 23.81
N ILE A 21 15.13 -17.06 22.66
CA ILE A 21 15.01 -17.79 21.38
C ILE A 21 15.61 -19.22 21.43
N LYS A 22 16.56 -19.47 22.34
CA LYS A 22 17.19 -20.80 22.52
C LYS A 22 16.18 -21.86 22.94
N CYS A 23 15.10 -21.46 23.62
CA CYS A 23 14.01 -22.36 24.03
C CYS A 23 12.71 -22.04 23.29
N HIS A 24 12.43 -20.76 23.03
CA HIS A 24 11.22 -20.27 22.39
C HIS A 24 11.41 -20.11 20.88
N SER A 25 11.70 -21.22 20.19
CA SER A 25 11.77 -21.33 18.73
C SER A 25 11.03 -22.59 18.28
N ASP A 26 10.82 -22.78 16.97
CA ASP A 26 10.07 -23.93 16.45
C ASP A 26 10.64 -25.29 16.89
N ASP A 27 11.96 -25.37 17.03
CA ASP A 27 12.68 -26.58 17.43
C ASP A 27 13.13 -26.55 18.91
N GLY A 28 12.84 -25.48 19.62
CA GLY A 28 13.29 -25.26 21.00
C GLY A 28 12.51 -26.07 22.04
N GLN A 29 13.05 -26.13 23.26
CA GLN A 29 12.41 -26.85 24.38
C GLN A 29 11.03 -26.30 24.77
N ALA A 30 10.74 -25.03 24.44
CA ALA A 30 9.48 -24.36 24.71
C ALA A 30 8.62 -24.17 23.44
N LYS A 31 8.83 -25.00 22.41
CA LYS A 31 8.09 -24.95 21.13
C LYS A 31 6.57 -25.11 21.25
N ASP A 32 6.11 -25.77 22.31
CA ASP A 32 4.67 -25.96 22.58
C ASP A 32 4.06 -24.79 23.36
N SER A 33 4.85 -23.75 23.65
CA SER A 33 4.36 -22.53 24.30
C SER A 33 3.70 -21.58 23.30
N LYS A 34 2.86 -20.67 23.80
CA LYS A 34 2.25 -19.60 22.99
C LYS A 34 3.23 -18.47 22.62
N PHE A 35 4.49 -18.56 23.06
CA PHE A 35 5.52 -17.56 22.84
C PHE A 35 6.62 -18.17 21.99
N ILE A 36 6.56 -17.97 20.68
CA ILE A 36 7.52 -18.51 19.71
C ILE A 36 8.16 -17.37 18.97
N LEU A 37 9.48 -17.28 19.09
CA LEU A 37 10.31 -16.26 18.44
C LEU A 37 10.88 -16.81 17.14
N ARG A 38 10.95 -15.93 16.13
CA ARG A 38 11.47 -16.19 14.79
C ARG A 38 12.85 -15.57 14.63
N ASP A 39 13.69 -16.16 13.81
CA ASP A 39 14.97 -15.57 13.39
C ASP A 39 14.92 -15.12 11.92
N ALA A 40 16.01 -14.52 11.46
CA ALA A 40 16.12 -14.02 10.09
C ALA A 40 15.97 -15.10 8.99
N LYS A 41 16.03 -16.40 9.32
CA LYS A 41 15.78 -17.47 8.33
C LYS A 41 14.29 -17.63 8.01
N TRP A 42 13.41 -17.17 8.91
CA TRP A 42 11.98 -17.23 8.72
C TRP A 42 11.48 -16.22 7.66
N GLY A 43 12.16 -15.08 7.54
CA GLY A 43 11.84 -14.04 6.56
C GLY A 43 12.34 -12.66 7.02
N PRO A 44 12.20 -11.63 6.18
CA PRO A 44 12.58 -10.26 6.53
C PRO A 44 11.78 -9.71 7.72
N ASP A 45 10.51 -10.09 7.85
CA ASP A 45 9.55 -9.51 8.82
C ASP A 45 9.56 -10.21 10.20
N TYR A 46 10.66 -10.90 10.54
CA TYR A 46 10.73 -11.70 11.76
C TYR A 46 10.70 -10.83 13.03
N LEU A 47 11.21 -9.60 12.97
CA LEU A 47 11.25 -8.69 14.12
C LEU A 47 9.85 -8.15 14.46
N GLU A 48 9.09 -7.79 13.44
CA GLU A 48 7.71 -7.32 13.53
C GLU A 48 6.83 -8.42 14.12
N ASN A 49 6.97 -9.66 13.63
CA ASN A 49 6.31 -10.83 14.22
C ASN A 49 6.67 -10.99 15.71
N ASN A 50 7.95 -10.93 16.05
CA ASN A 50 8.40 -11.09 17.43
C ASN A 50 7.91 -9.96 18.35
N LEU A 51 7.77 -8.75 17.84
CA LEU A 51 7.18 -7.63 18.57
C LEU A 51 5.70 -7.89 18.88
N VAL A 52 4.93 -8.39 17.92
CA VAL A 52 3.52 -8.79 18.14
C VAL A 52 3.41 -9.91 19.17
N VAL A 53 4.31 -10.90 19.11
CA VAL A 53 4.35 -11.99 20.08
C VAL A 53 4.71 -11.48 21.48
N PHE A 54 5.65 -10.54 21.60
CA PHE A 54 5.98 -9.86 22.86
C PHE A 54 4.78 -9.09 23.42
N GLU A 55 4.12 -8.29 22.59
CA GLU A 55 2.94 -7.52 22.96
C GLU A 55 1.80 -8.43 23.47
N SER A 56 1.63 -9.61 22.86
CA SER A 56 0.62 -10.58 23.29
C SER A 56 0.82 -11.04 24.74
N LEU A 57 2.07 -11.24 25.17
CA LEU A 57 2.39 -11.58 26.56
C LEU A 57 2.44 -10.36 27.48
N ALA A 58 2.73 -9.17 26.96
CA ALA A 58 2.66 -7.92 27.70
C ALA A 58 1.21 -7.63 28.15
N LYS A 59 0.22 -7.95 27.31
CA LYS A 59 -1.22 -7.76 27.60
C LYS A 59 -1.81 -8.79 28.57
N LEU A 60 -1.15 -9.93 28.76
CA LEU A 60 -1.57 -10.91 29.75
C LEU A 60 -0.99 -10.50 31.08
N GLU A 61 -1.84 -10.32 32.10
CA GLU A 61 -1.43 -9.91 33.44
C GLU A 61 -1.81 -10.94 34.51
N TYR A 62 -1.03 -10.97 35.59
CA TYR A 62 -1.37 -11.65 36.82
C TYR A 62 -1.06 -10.72 38.00
N GLU A 63 -2.06 -10.43 38.84
CA GLU A 63 -1.97 -9.45 39.94
C GLU A 63 -1.39 -8.09 39.47
N GLY A 64 -1.84 -7.60 38.32
CA GLY A 64 -1.43 -6.32 37.74
C GLY A 64 0.02 -6.28 37.22
N THR A 65 0.65 -7.43 37.01
CA THR A 65 1.99 -7.50 36.39
C THR A 65 1.95 -8.36 35.13
N PRO A 66 2.48 -7.86 33.99
CA PRO A 66 2.56 -8.61 32.75
C PRO A 66 3.29 -9.95 32.86
N TRP A 67 2.80 -10.97 32.16
CA TRP A 67 3.38 -12.31 32.18
C TRP A 67 4.80 -12.35 31.62
N ILE A 68 5.11 -11.46 30.67
CA ILE A 68 6.45 -11.32 30.09
C ILE A 68 7.51 -10.88 31.12
N LEU A 69 7.10 -10.25 32.23
CA LEU A 69 7.97 -9.93 33.37
C LEU A 69 7.98 -11.05 34.42
N LEU A 70 6.81 -11.61 34.74
CA LEU A 70 6.66 -12.58 35.82
C LEU A 70 7.30 -13.93 35.51
N LYS A 71 7.08 -14.45 34.29
CA LYS A 71 7.57 -15.78 33.91
C LYS A 71 9.10 -15.83 33.98
N PRO A 72 9.86 -15.00 33.25
CA PRO A 72 11.32 -15.10 33.24
C PRO A 72 11.98 -14.83 34.59
N THR A 73 11.33 -14.04 35.47
CA THR A 73 11.84 -13.72 36.82
C THR A 73 11.40 -14.70 37.91
N GLN A 74 10.53 -15.67 37.59
CA GLN A 74 9.88 -16.58 38.55
C GLN A 74 9.15 -15.87 39.70
N ASP A 75 8.57 -14.71 39.40
CA ASP A 75 7.95 -13.86 40.40
C ASP A 75 6.50 -14.24 40.70
N LYS A 76 6.02 -13.86 41.89
CA LYS A 76 4.62 -14.08 42.35
C LYS A 76 4.14 -15.54 42.21
N GLY A 77 5.06 -16.51 42.31
CA GLY A 77 4.76 -17.94 42.16
C GLY A 77 4.54 -18.41 40.71
N VAL A 78 4.78 -17.55 39.72
CA VAL A 78 4.63 -17.87 38.30
C VAL A 78 5.93 -18.48 37.75
N VAL A 79 5.96 -19.80 37.60
CA VAL A 79 7.18 -20.53 37.21
C VAL A 79 7.37 -20.56 35.67
N HIS A 80 8.60 -20.30 35.19
CA HIS A 80 8.96 -20.32 33.76
C HIS A 80 9.16 -21.71 33.16
N GLY A 81 9.41 -22.73 33.98
CA GLY A 81 9.84 -24.08 33.54
C GLY A 81 11.33 -24.16 33.23
N GLY A 82 11.88 -23.15 32.54
CA GLY A 82 13.32 -23.02 32.25
C GLY A 82 14.16 -22.40 33.37
N LEU A 83 13.68 -22.39 34.62
CA LEU A 83 14.26 -21.62 35.73
C LEU A 83 14.25 -20.10 35.46
N GLN A 84 14.99 -19.33 36.26
CA GLN A 84 15.07 -17.89 36.15
C GLN A 84 15.94 -17.51 34.96
N GLN A 85 15.39 -16.70 34.05
CA GLN A 85 16.05 -16.24 32.83
C GLN A 85 16.31 -14.73 32.85
N LEU A 86 15.63 -14.00 33.74
CA LEU A 86 15.74 -12.55 33.87
C LEU A 86 15.83 -12.19 35.36
N ASP A 87 16.69 -11.24 35.70
CA ASP A 87 16.80 -10.71 37.06
C ASP A 87 16.05 -9.38 37.16
N LYS A 88 15.24 -9.20 38.21
CA LYS A 88 14.41 -8.00 38.39
C LYS A 88 15.21 -6.69 38.51
N GLY A 89 16.47 -6.76 38.93
CA GLY A 89 17.34 -5.60 39.04
C GLY A 89 18.11 -5.28 37.76
N SER A 90 18.05 -6.16 36.75
CA SER A 90 18.88 -6.05 35.56
C SER A 90 18.40 -4.96 34.60
N GLN A 91 19.29 -4.52 33.71
CA GLN A 91 18.92 -3.52 32.72
C GLN A 91 17.90 -4.07 31.72
N GLU A 92 18.01 -5.35 31.39
CA GLU A 92 17.10 -6.09 30.53
C GLU A 92 15.67 -6.10 31.07
N TYR A 93 15.51 -6.25 32.39
CA TYR A 93 14.19 -6.17 33.04
C TYR A 93 13.58 -4.77 32.91
N LYS A 94 14.40 -3.73 33.13
CA LYS A 94 13.96 -2.33 32.94
C LYS A 94 13.62 -2.03 31.48
N ASP A 95 14.38 -2.57 30.53
CA ASP A 95 14.11 -2.43 29.10
C ASP A 95 12.77 -3.11 28.73
N PHE A 96 12.40 -4.23 29.39
CA PHE A 96 11.07 -4.84 29.24
C PHE A 96 9.97 -3.97 29.85
N GLU A 97 10.19 -3.40 31.04
CA GLU A 97 9.24 -2.47 31.66
C GLU A 97 9.00 -1.23 30.78
N GLU A 98 10.06 -0.65 30.23
CA GLU A 98 9.97 0.48 29.30
C GLU A 98 9.26 0.10 28.00
N MET A 99 9.54 -1.10 27.43
CA MET A 99 8.81 -1.54 26.24
C MET A 99 7.32 -1.74 26.53
N ILE A 100 6.95 -2.30 27.68
CA ILE A 100 5.55 -2.46 28.09
C ILE A 100 4.89 -1.09 28.25
N ASP A 101 5.56 -0.15 28.92
CA ASP A 101 5.03 1.21 29.10
C ASP A 101 4.79 1.90 27.75
N ARG A 102 5.73 1.75 26.81
CA ARG A 102 5.59 2.25 25.44
C ARG A 102 4.51 1.57 24.60
N LEU A 103 4.13 0.34 24.93
CA LEU A 103 3.01 -0.36 24.30
C LEU A 103 1.67 0.05 24.91
N ALA A 104 1.63 0.30 26.22
CA ALA A 104 0.44 0.77 26.92
C ALA A 104 0.15 2.25 26.67
N ASN A 105 1.21 3.04 26.54
CA ASN A 105 1.21 4.44 26.18
C ASN A 105 1.94 4.57 24.83
N PRO A 106 1.28 4.16 23.72
CA PRO A 106 1.89 4.33 22.41
C PRO A 106 2.30 5.79 22.28
N VAL A 107 3.58 6.00 21.97
CA VAL A 107 4.04 7.30 21.50
C VAL A 107 3.34 7.49 20.16
N SER A 108 2.13 8.06 20.24
CA SER A 108 1.65 8.99 19.24
C SER A 108 2.87 9.86 18.96
N CYS A 109 3.37 9.81 17.72
CA CYS A 109 3.94 11.04 17.22
C CYS A 109 2.76 12.01 17.31
N ASP A 110 2.62 12.69 18.45
CA ASP A 110 1.92 13.95 18.45
C ASP A 110 2.57 14.69 17.29
N ASP A 111 1.73 15.15 16.37
CA ASP A 111 2.13 16.07 15.33
C ASP A 111 2.85 17.22 16.03
N ASP A 112 4.16 17.07 16.24
CA ASP A 112 5.01 18.12 16.76
C ASP A 112 5.17 19.05 15.56
N ASP A 113 4.11 19.84 15.36
CA ASP A 113 3.98 20.88 14.35
C ASP A 113 5.24 21.77 14.35
N GLY A 114 6.02 21.79 15.43
CA GLY A 114 7.29 22.51 15.53
C GLY A 114 8.37 22.13 14.51
N ASP A 115 8.41 20.88 14.01
CA ASP A 115 9.39 20.44 12.99
C ASP A 115 8.80 20.49 11.58
N ALA A 116 7.49 20.25 11.44
CA ALA A 116 6.77 20.38 10.17
C ALA A 116 6.64 21.86 9.73
N ASP A 117 6.34 22.77 10.65
CA ASP A 117 6.22 24.21 10.37
C ASP A 117 7.55 24.82 9.94
N GLN A 118 8.67 24.36 10.49
CA GLN A 118 10.01 24.76 10.05
C GLN A 118 10.37 24.15 8.69
N PHE A 119 9.98 22.89 8.46
CA PHE A 119 10.20 22.22 7.18
C PHE A 119 9.45 22.90 6.02
N PHE A 120 8.24 23.40 6.29
CA PHE A 120 7.41 24.13 5.33
C PHE A 120 7.52 25.66 5.43
N ASP A 121 8.52 26.20 6.15
CA ASP A 121 8.71 27.64 6.23
C ASP A 121 8.92 28.24 4.83
N GLY A 122 8.13 29.26 4.50
CA GLY A 122 8.09 29.87 3.17
C GLY A 122 7.22 29.14 2.13
N VAL A 123 6.63 27.99 2.43
CA VAL A 123 5.64 27.34 1.56
C VAL A 123 4.30 28.04 1.71
N GLN A 124 3.78 28.57 0.60
CA GLN A 124 2.46 29.18 0.54
C GLN A 124 1.50 28.24 -0.18
N LEU A 125 0.40 27.88 0.49
CA LEU A 125 -0.70 27.18 -0.15
C LEU A 125 -1.37 28.08 -1.19
N LEU A 126 -1.86 27.46 -2.25
CA LEU A 126 -2.64 28.17 -3.27
C LEU A 126 -4.01 28.54 -2.73
N ASP A 127 -4.54 29.67 -3.19
CA ASP A 127 -5.94 30.00 -3.01
C ASP A 127 -6.84 29.05 -3.83
N GLU A 128 -8.15 29.12 -3.59
CA GLU A 128 -9.14 28.23 -4.20
C GLU A 128 -9.13 28.32 -5.74
N VAL A 129 -8.94 29.51 -6.31
CA VAL A 129 -8.95 29.74 -7.76
C VAL A 129 -7.66 29.24 -8.42
N ALA A 130 -6.51 29.48 -7.80
CA ALA A 130 -5.22 28.97 -8.25
C ALA A 130 -5.16 27.44 -8.12
N THR A 131 -5.79 26.88 -7.09
CA THR A 131 -5.94 25.44 -6.92
C THR A 131 -6.83 24.85 -8.02
N LEU A 132 -8.01 25.43 -8.28
CA LEU A 132 -8.89 25.04 -9.38
C LEU A 132 -8.12 25.00 -10.71
N ARG A 133 -7.39 26.07 -11.03
CA ARG A 133 -6.62 26.15 -12.28
C ARG A 133 -5.64 25.00 -12.45
N LYS A 134 -4.92 24.61 -11.39
CA LYS A 134 -4.02 23.45 -11.44
C LYS A 134 -4.79 22.14 -11.56
N ALA A 135 -5.85 21.97 -10.77
CA ALA A 135 -6.66 20.76 -10.75
C ALA A 135 -7.30 20.48 -12.11
N THR A 136 -7.91 21.48 -12.75
CA THR A 136 -8.56 21.32 -14.07
C THR A 136 -7.56 20.89 -15.15
N LEU A 137 -6.33 21.41 -15.14
CA LEU A 137 -5.28 20.97 -16.06
C LEU A 137 -4.88 19.51 -15.82
N SER A 138 -4.82 19.08 -14.56
CA SER A 138 -4.42 17.72 -14.19
C SER A 138 -5.52 16.68 -14.43
N ILE A 139 -6.79 17.05 -14.23
CA ILE A 139 -7.94 16.15 -14.24
C ILE A 139 -8.58 16.07 -15.64
N VAL A 140 -8.77 17.20 -16.32
CA VAL A 140 -9.48 17.26 -17.62
C VAL A 140 -8.67 17.92 -18.74
N GLY A 141 -7.41 18.29 -18.50
CA GLY A 141 -6.50 18.79 -19.55
C GLY A 141 -6.87 20.15 -20.15
N ARG A 142 -7.77 20.91 -19.52
CA ARG A 142 -8.21 22.25 -19.96
C ARG A 142 -8.06 23.29 -18.86
N VAL A 143 -8.22 24.55 -19.21
CA VAL A 143 -8.37 25.63 -18.21
C VAL A 143 -9.80 25.65 -17.65
N PRO A 144 -10.02 26.14 -16.41
CA PRO A 144 -11.36 26.31 -15.87
C PRO A 144 -12.18 27.27 -16.74
N THR A 145 -13.49 27.03 -16.80
CA THR A 145 -14.44 27.98 -17.39
C THR A 145 -14.63 29.18 -16.46
N LEU A 146 -15.15 30.29 -17.00
CA LEU A 146 -15.46 31.47 -16.19
C LEU A 146 -16.52 31.18 -15.12
N GLU A 147 -17.46 30.28 -15.39
CA GLU A 147 -18.50 29.87 -14.44
C GLU A 147 -17.92 29.03 -13.29
N GLU A 148 -17.07 28.06 -13.60
CA GLU A 148 -16.36 27.25 -12.59
C GLU A 148 -15.48 28.15 -11.70
N GLU A 149 -14.73 29.08 -12.29
CA GLU A 149 -13.91 30.02 -11.54
C GLU A 149 -14.74 30.90 -10.61
N GLN A 150 -15.86 31.45 -11.11
CA GLN A 150 -16.73 32.31 -10.30
C GLN A 150 -17.38 31.53 -9.15
N ARG A 151 -17.84 30.30 -9.40
CA ARG A 151 -18.40 29.42 -8.36
C ARG A 151 -17.40 29.15 -7.24
N VAL A 152 -16.15 28.84 -7.59
CA VAL A 152 -15.10 28.57 -6.60
C VAL A 152 -14.69 29.85 -5.87
N ARG A 153 -14.60 30.98 -6.57
CA ARG A 153 -14.31 32.29 -5.95
C ARG A 153 -15.36 32.69 -4.90
N ASP A 154 -16.64 32.43 -5.18
CA ASP A 154 -17.73 32.80 -4.27
C ASP A 154 -17.94 31.77 -3.14
N GLY A 155 -17.69 30.49 -3.41
CA GLY A 155 -17.95 29.38 -2.49
C GLY A 155 -16.73 28.78 -1.78
N GLY A 156 -15.52 29.24 -2.10
CA GLY A 156 -14.27 28.75 -1.52
C GLY A 156 -13.98 27.28 -1.82
N PHE A 157 -13.18 26.64 -0.97
CA PHE A 157 -12.80 25.23 -1.11
C PHE A 157 -13.98 24.24 -1.08
N ALA A 158 -15.09 24.59 -0.43
CA ALA A 158 -16.29 23.75 -0.46
C ALA A 158 -16.92 23.70 -1.87
N ALA A 159 -16.90 24.82 -2.60
CA ALA A 159 -17.35 24.84 -3.99
C ALA A 159 -16.33 24.20 -4.93
N LEU A 160 -15.02 24.28 -4.61
CA LEU A 160 -13.98 23.58 -5.37
C LEU A 160 -14.26 22.08 -5.43
N ASP A 161 -14.51 21.44 -4.30
CA ASP A 161 -14.78 19.99 -4.20
C ASP A 161 -15.89 19.55 -5.17
N THR A 162 -17.03 20.25 -5.14
CA THR A 162 -18.16 19.97 -6.05
C THR A 162 -17.80 20.19 -7.53
N VAL A 163 -17.02 21.23 -7.85
CA VAL A 163 -16.59 21.47 -9.23
C VAL A 163 -15.65 20.38 -9.74
N LEU A 164 -14.77 19.86 -8.88
CA LEU A 164 -13.88 18.75 -9.25
C LEU A 164 -14.67 17.45 -9.47
N ASP A 165 -15.68 17.16 -8.63
CA ASP A 165 -16.57 16.01 -8.83
C ASP A 165 -17.30 16.07 -10.18
N GLU A 166 -17.83 17.24 -10.54
CA GLU A 166 -18.47 17.44 -11.85
C GLU A 166 -17.48 17.18 -13.00
N MET A 167 -16.25 17.70 -12.90
CA MET A 167 -15.20 17.47 -13.91
C MET A 167 -14.86 15.99 -14.07
N MET A 168 -14.88 15.21 -12.99
CA MET A 168 -14.63 13.76 -13.02
C MET A 168 -15.75 12.94 -13.67
N THR A 169 -16.82 13.58 -14.14
CA THR A 169 -17.87 12.96 -14.96
C THR A 169 -17.77 13.32 -16.45
N GLU A 170 -16.85 14.23 -16.82
CA GLU A 170 -16.64 14.63 -18.22
C GLU A 170 -15.90 13.55 -19.01
N ASP A 171 -16.18 13.45 -20.31
CA ASP A 171 -15.42 12.57 -21.22
C ASP A 171 -13.90 12.85 -21.18
N ALA A 172 -13.53 14.12 -21.04
CA ALA A 172 -12.13 14.55 -20.92
C ALA A 172 -11.41 13.95 -19.71
N PHE A 173 -12.11 13.73 -18.59
CA PHE A 173 -11.52 13.07 -17.42
C PHE A 173 -11.17 11.61 -17.72
N TYR A 174 -12.05 10.90 -18.42
CA TYR A 174 -11.79 9.50 -18.78
C TYR A 174 -10.67 9.37 -19.81
N ASP A 175 -10.53 10.32 -20.73
CA ASP A 175 -9.38 10.37 -21.64
C ASP A 175 -8.08 10.60 -20.85
N ARG A 176 -8.08 11.58 -19.93
CA ARG A 176 -6.93 11.85 -19.06
C ARG A 176 -6.57 10.66 -18.16
N LEU A 177 -7.56 9.95 -17.64
CA LEU A 177 -7.37 8.74 -16.84
C LEU A 177 -6.66 7.65 -17.67
N LYS A 178 -7.09 7.43 -18.91
CA LYS A 178 -6.44 6.46 -19.81
C LYS A 178 -5.00 6.86 -20.13
N GLU A 179 -4.71 8.15 -20.31
CA GLU A 179 -3.33 8.63 -20.47
C GLU A 179 -2.46 8.31 -19.23
N ILE A 180 -2.95 8.60 -18.02
CA ILE A 180 -2.23 8.35 -16.77
C ILE A 180 -1.90 6.86 -16.61
N TYR A 181 -2.87 5.97 -16.87
CA TYR A 181 -2.62 4.54 -16.79
C TYR A 181 -1.71 4.06 -17.91
N ASN A 182 -1.80 4.65 -19.10
CA ASN A 182 -0.89 4.33 -20.19
C ASN A 182 0.56 4.73 -19.89
N ASP A 183 0.82 5.78 -19.10
CA ASP A 183 2.18 6.10 -18.64
C ASP A 183 2.80 5.00 -17.76
N HIS A 184 1.97 4.09 -17.22
CA HIS A 184 2.41 2.91 -16.48
C HIS A 184 2.39 1.63 -17.31
N LEU A 185 1.30 1.37 -18.05
CA LEU A 185 1.11 0.15 -18.82
C LEU A 185 1.83 0.16 -20.17
N LEU A 186 2.06 1.34 -20.73
CA LEU A 186 2.76 1.59 -21.99
C LEU A 186 2.16 0.84 -23.20
N THR A 187 0.86 0.58 -23.17
CA THR A 187 0.15 -0.21 -24.17
C THR A 187 -0.07 0.54 -25.49
N ASP A 188 -0.11 1.88 -25.46
CA ASP A 188 -0.13 2.71 -26.67
C ASP A 188 1.13 2.54 -27.54
N ARG A 189 2.18 1.90 -27.04
CA ARG A 189 3.31 1.46 -27.88
C ARG A 189 2.87 0.56 -29.03
N TYR A 190 1.77 -0.18 -28.89
CA TYR A 190 1.25 -1.13 -29.87
C TYR A 190 0.11 -0.55 -30.72
N TYR A 191 -0.15 0.76 -30.62
CA TYR A 191 -1.20 1.45 -31.37
C TYR A 191 -1.02 1.45 -32.91
N PRO A 192 0.20 1.50 -33.47
CA PRO A 192 0.40 1.47 -34.93
C PRO A 192 0.05 0.14 -35.59
N ASP A 193 -0.46 0.21 -36.83
CA ASP A 193 -0.73 -0.92 -37.72
C ASP A 193 -1.48 -2.08 -37.04
N THR A 194 -0.89 -3.29 -37.02
CA THR A 194 -1.42 -4.50 -36.38
C THR A 194 -0.58 -4.94 -35.18
N MET A 195 0.28 -4.07 -34.63
CA MET A 195 1.28 -4.48 -33.63
C MET A 195 0.71 -5.17 -32.38
N ALA A 196 -0.47 -4.78 -31.91
CA ALA A 196 -1.13 -5.42 -30.78
C ALA A 196 -1.75 -6.78 -31.17
N ILE A 197 -2.35 -6.85 -32.36
CA ILE A 197 -2.88 -8.10 -32.92
C ILE A 197 -1.75 -9.11 -33.19
N ASP A 198 -0.60 -8.64 -33.64
CA ASP A 198 0.57 -9.48 -33.91
C ASP A 198 1.08 -10.16 -32.63
N LEU A 199 0.90 -9.56 -31.44
CA LEU A 199 1.19 -10.23 -30.17
C LEU A 199 0.25 -11.40 -29.90
N LEU A 200 -1.01 -11.30 -30.33
CA LEU A 200 -1.95 -12.40 -30.26
C LEU A 200 -1.53 -13.51 -31.25
N GLY A 201 -1.09 -13.13 -32.45
CA GLY A 201 -0.69 -14.03 -33.55
C GLY A 201 0.70 -14.68 -33.41
N ALA A 202 1.63 -14.09 -32.65
CA ALA A 202 3.02 -14.55 -32.52
C ALA A 202 3.20 -15.89 -31.77
N GLN A 203 2.12 -16.50 -31.27
CA GLN A 203 2.14 -17.88 -30.77
C GLN A 203 2.12 -18.90 -31.91
N GLY A 204 3.23 -19.02 -32.65
CA GLY A 204 3.62 -20.20 -33.44
C GLY A 204 2.69 -20.62 -34.61
N ASP A 205 3.28 -20.72 -35.79
CA ASP A 205 2.71 -21.01 -37.12
C ASP A 205 2.05 -22.40 -37.32
N GLU A 206 1.30 -22.92 -36.35
CA GLU A 206 0.31 -23.97 -36.58
C GLU A 206 -1.00 -23.58 -35.86
N ALA A 207 -1.75 -22.68 -36.51
CA ALA A 207 -3.09 -22.22 -36.14
C ALA A 207 -3.21 -21.84 -34.65
N ASN A 208 -2.81 -20.62 -34.28
CA ASN A 208 -3.09 -19.98 -32.99
C ASN A 208 -4.50 -20.35 -32.48
N PRO A 209 -4.65 -21.38 -31.63
CA PRO A 209 -5.96 -21.94 -31.33
C PRO A 209 -6.72 -21.08 -30.32
N VAL A 210 -6.00 -20.15 -29.67
CA VAL A 210 -6.55 -19.23 -28.68
C VAL A 210 -7.24 -18.06 -29.38
N TYR A 211 -6.61 -17.50 -30.42
CA TYR A 211 -7.17 -16.40 -31.22
C TYR A 211 -7.16 -16.71 -32.72
N PRO A 212 -7.93 -17.73 -33.18
CA PRO A 212 -7.90 -18.19 -34.58
C PRO A 212 -8.44 -17.16 -35.57
N SER A 213 -9.24 -16.19 -35.09
CA SER A 213 -9.86 -15.13 -35.88
C SER A 213 -9.23 -13.75 -35.64
N ALA A 214 -8.00 -13.68 -35.12
CA ALA A 214 -7.35 -12.40 -34.81
C ALA A 214 -7.24 -11.47 -36.05
N TYR A 215 -7.07 -12.07 -37.23
CA TYR A 215 -6.97 -11.39 -38.53
C TYR A 215 -8.27 -11.49 -39.36
N TRP A 216 -9.45 -11.48 -38.72
CA TRP A 216 -10.75 -11.60 -39.40
C TRP A 216 -10.98 -10.61 -40.55
N PHE A 217 -10.29 -9.47 -40.53
CA PHE A 217 -10.40 -8.41 -41.52
C PHE A 217 -9.72 -8.75 -42.85
N GLU A 218 -8.86 -9.77 -42.92
CA GLU A 218 -8.15 -10.17 -44.16
C GLU A 218 -9.10 -10.57 -45.29
N ASP A 219 -10.31 -11.03 -44.96
CA ASP A 219 -11.35 -11.40 -45.92
C ASP A 219 -12.13 -10.18 -46.47
N LEU A 220 -11.85 -8.97 -45.99
CA LEU A 220 -12.52 -7.74 -46.43
C LEU A 220 -11.83 -7.12 -47.67
N PRO A 221 -12.58 -6.34 -48.48
CA PRO A 221 -12.00 -5.52 -49.54
C PRO A 221 -10.95 -4.54 -49.00
N ASP A 222 -9.90 -4.21 -49.77
CA ASP A 222 -8.73 -3.43 -49.31
C ASP A 222 -9.06 -2.19 -48.46
N GLY A 223 -10.02 -1.36 -48.90
CA GLY A 223 -10.40 -0.14 -48.16
C GLY A 223 -11.13 -0.39 -46.83
N GLU A 224 -11.87 -1.50 -46.73
CA GLU A 224 -12.52 -1.92 -45.48
C GLU A 224 -11.54 -2.67 -44.58
N ARG A 225 -10.66 -3.50 -45.17
CA ARG A 225 -9.61 -4.24 -44.48
C ARG A 225 -8.71 -3.32 -43.66
N GLU A 226 -8.20 -2.24 -44.25
CA GLU A 226 -7.29 -1.31 -43.56
C GLU A 226 -7.95 -0.64 -42.34
N VAL A 227 -9.22 -0.22 -42.50
CA VAL A 227 -9.98 0.42 -41.43
C VAL A 227 -10.30 -0.57 -40.31
N ALA A 228 -10.73 -1.78 -40.66
CA ALA A 228 -11.03 -2.85 -39.73
C ALA A 228 -9.79 -3.33 -38.96
N ALA A 229 -8.65 -3.47 -39.65
CA ALA A 229 -7.37 -3.82 -39.04
C ALA A 229 -6.96 -2.77 -37.99
N ARG A 230 -6.99 -1.49 -38.37
CA ARG A 230 -6.63 -0.38 -37.48
C ARG A 230 -7.52 -0.34 -36.23
N PHE A 231 -8.83 -0.39 -36.37
CA PHE A 231 -9.73 -0.33 -35.21
C PHE A 231 -9.64 -1.57 -34.33
N SER A 232 -9.48 -2.75 -34.92
CA SER A 232 -9.24 -3.99 -34.17
C SER A 232 -7.94 -3.90 -33.36
N ASN A 233 -6.87 -3.37 -33.97
CA ASN A 233 -5.59 -3.21 -33.30
C ASN A 233 -5.69 -2.23 -32.13
N GLN A 234 -6.33 -1.08 -32.34
CA GLN A 234 -6.53 -0.07 -31.30
C GLN A 234 -7.37 -0.61 -30.13
N ALA A 235 -8.38 -1.43 -30.41
CA ALA A 235 -9.19 -2.07 -29.38
C ALA A 235 -8.37 -3.02 -28.51
N VAL A 236 -7.57 -3.91 -29.13
CA VAL A 236 -6.68 -4.83 -28.40
C VAL A 236 -5.61 -4.05 -27.63
N ALA A 237 -4.99 -3.03 -28.24
CA ALA A 237 -3.97 -2.22 -27.60
C ALA A 237 -4.49 -1.48 -26.37
N ARG A 238 -5.74 -1.00 -26.39
CA ARG A 238 -6.30 -0.17 -25.30
C ARG A 238 -7.29 -0.90 -24.40
N GLU A 239 -7.51 -2.19 -24.58
CA GLU A 239 -8.51 -2.96 -23.79
C GLU A 239 -8.36 -2.74 -22.28
N ALA A 240 -7.13 -2.86 -21.75
CA ALA A 240 -6.87 -2.64 -20.33
C ALA A 240 -7.16 -1.20 -19.87
N LEU A 241 -6.89 -0.20 -20.71
CA LEU A 241 -7.17 1.21 -20.41
C LEU A 241 -8.67 1.48 -20.44
N GLU A 242 -9.39 0.92 -21.41
CA GLU A 242 -10.85 1.04 -21.50
C GLU A 242 -11.56 0.30 -20.36
N LEU A 243 -11.01 -0.81 -19.86
CA LEU A 243 -11.51 -1.47 -18.65
C LEU A 243 -11.39 -0.57 -17.42
N VAL A 244 -10.25 0.09 -17.22
CA VAL A 244 -10.07 1.06 -16.13
C VAL A 244 -11.07 2.20 -16.25
N ALA A 245 -11.21 2.79 -17.43
CA ALA A 245 -12.17 3.86 -17.68
C ALA A 245 -13.62 3.39 -17.41
N TYR A 246 -13.98 2.18 -17.82
CA TYR A 246 -15.29 1.58 -17.57
C TYR A 246 -15.56 1.39 -16.08
N VAL A 247 -14.60 0.86 -15.32
CA VAL A 247 -14.74 0.66 -13.87
C VAL A 247 -15.00 1.99 -13.16
N VAL A 248 -14.21 3.03 -13.47
CA VAL A 248 -14.37 4.35 -12.87
C VAL A 248 -15.67 5.01 -13.30
N ARG A 249 -16.01 4.99 -14.60
CA ARG A 249 -17.24 5.58 -15.15
C ARG A 249 -18.52 5.00 -14.54
N ASN A 250 -18.48 3.73 -14.14
CA ASN A 250 -19.63 3.04 -13.57
C ASN A 250 -19.56 2.93 -12.04
N ASN A 251 -18.63 3.64 -11.39
CA ASN A 251 -18.41 3.60 -9.94
C ASN A 251 -18.31 2.16 -9.40
N LYS A 252 -17.56 1.32 -10.11
CA LYS A 252 -17.36 -0.10 -9.74
C LYS A 252 -16.16 -0.25 -8.80
N PRO A 253 -16.12 -1.33 -7.99
CA PRO A 253 -14.95 -1.64 -7.18
C PRO A 253 -13.69 -1.81 -8.04
N PHE A 254 -12.56 -1.30 -7.56
CA PHE A 254 -11.27 -1.43 -8.25
C PHE A 254 -10.80 -2.89 -8.42
N THR A 255 -11.34 -3.81 -7.62
CA THR A 255 -11.08 -5.26 -7.72
C THR A 255 -11.49 -5.84 -9.07
N GLU A 256 -12.35 -5.17 -9.83
CA GLU A 256 -12.77 -5.58 -11.18
C GLU A 256 -11.65 -5.46 -12.23
N ILE A 257 -10.50 -4.85 -11.91
CA ILE A 257 -9.36 -4.71 -12.85
C ILE A 257 -8.42 -5.93 -12.80
N LEU A 258 -8.44 -6.72 -11.72
CA LEU A 258 -7.56 -7.90 -11.50
C LEU A 258 -8.35 -9.21 -11.56
N THR A 259 -9.14 -9.41 -12.62
CA THR A 259 -9.95 -10.62 -12.83
C THR A 259 -9.12 -11.82 -13.27
#